data_AF-Q46J74-F1
#
_entry.id   AF-Q46J74-F1
#
_cell.length_a   1.000
_cell.length_b   1.000
_cell.length_c   1.000
_cell.angle_alpha   90.00
_cell.angle_beta   90.00
_cell.angle_gamma   90.00
#
_symmetry.space_group_name_H-M   'P 1'
#
loop_
_entity.id
_entity.type
_entity.pdbx_description
1 polymer ?
#
loop_
_entity_poly.entity_id
_entity_poly.type
_entity_poly.pdbx_seq_one_letter_code
_entity_poly.pdbx_strand_id
1 'polypeptide(L)' 'MNSNDLAKRGESLIRHSTNRYLTTVRIAFRAKQRRFDDFDGLLEESTVKPVQRAIIELSDEQDQPDLLPG' A
#
# COMPACT_ATOMS: atom_id res chain seq x y z
N MET A 1 -10.23 -5.33 8.47
CA MET A 1 -10.20 -3.92 7.98
C MET A 1 -11.57 -3.54 7.45
N ASN A 2 -12.07 -2.33 7.75
CA ASN A 2 -13.32 -1.81 7.20
C ASN A 2 -13.12 -1.32 5.75
N SER A 3 -14.09 -1.55 4.86
CA SER A 3 -14.07 -1.08 3.48
C SER A 3 -13.95 0.45 3.38
N ASN A 4 -14.58 1.19 4.29
CA ASN A 4 -14.53 2.65 4.32
C ASN A 4 -13.12 3.17 4.65
N ASP A 5 -12.41 2.53 5.58
CA ASP A 5 -11.05 2.94 5.94
C ASP A 5 -10.08 2.68 4.80
N LEU A 6 -10.23 1.54 4.12
CA LEU A 6 -9.45 1.25 2.92
C LEU A 6 -9.70 2.27 1.81
N ALA A 7 -10.97 2.66 1.58
CA ALA A 7 -11.32 3.67 0.60
C ALA A 7 -10.70 5.03 0.92
N LYS A 8 -10.75 5.47 2.20
CA LYS A 8 -10.11 6.72 2.65
C LYS A 8 -8.60 6.72 2.44
N ARG A 9 -7.93 5.59 2.75
CA ARG A 9 -6.48 5.44 2.52
C ARG A 9 -6.14 5.49 1.03
N GLY A 10 -6.90 4.79 0.20
CA GLY A 10 -6.77 4.87 -1.26
C GLY A 10 -6.98 6.29 -1.80
N GLU A 11 -7.99 7.00 -1.30
CA GLU A 11 -8.24 8.38 -1.67
C GLU A 11 -7.10 9.31 -1.24
N SER A 12 -6.55 9.14 -0.03
CA SER A 12 -5.40 9.90 0.46
C SER A 12 -4.18 9.74 -0.44
N LEU A 13 -3.86 8.50 -0.83
CA LEU A 13 -2.77 8.21 -1.78
C LEU A 13 -2.94 8.97 -3.10
N ILE A 14 -4.16 9.03 -3.63
CA ILE A 14 -4.47 9.71 -4.88
C ILE A 14 -4.47 11.23 -4.73
N ARG A 15 -4.93 11.76 -3.59
CA ARG A 15 -4.97 13.20 -3.30
C ARG A 15 -3.59 13.81 -3.13
N HIS A 16 -2.68 13.12 -2.44
CA HIS A 16 -1.31 13.58 -2.20
C HIS A 16 -0.34 13.23 -3.36
N SER A 17 -0.80 12.48 -4.36
CA SER A 17 0.03 12.12 -5.50
C SER A 17 0.19 13.27 -6.49
N THR A 18 1.45 13.60 -6.82
CA THR A 18 1.79 14.47 -7.94
C THR A 18 1.57 13.80 -9.30
N ASN A 19 1.57 12.47 -9.35
CA ASN A 19 1.36 11.67 -10.57
C ASN A 19 0.53 10.42 -10.25
N ARG A 20 -0.78 10.51 -10.50
CA ARG A 20 -1.76 9.45 -10.19
C ARG A 20 -1.50 8.15 -10.93
N TYR A 21 -0.99 8.22 -12.17
CA TYR A 21 -0.60 7.03 -12.93
C TYR A 21 0.54 6.31 -12.21
N LEU A 22 1.60 7.04 -11.85
CA LEU A 22 2.75 6.46 -11.14
C LEU A 22 2.34 5.90 -9.78
N THR A 23 1.47 6.58 -9.03
CA THR A 23 0.92 6.04 -7.77
C THR A 23 0.15 4.74 -7.99
N THR A 24 -0.67 4.66 -9.03
CA THR A 24 -1.40 3.43 -9.38
C THR A 24 -0.44 2.29 -9.72
N VAL A 25 0.60 2.57 -10.51
CA VAL A 25 1.65 1.59 -10.85
C VAL A 25 2.40 1.13 -9.60
N ARG A 26 2.74 2.04 -8.67
CA ARG A 26 3.39 1.70 -7.40
C ARG A 26 2.51 0.78 -6.55
N ILE A 27 1.22 1.06 -6.42
CA ILE A 27 0.26 0.20 -5.71
C ILE A 27 0.23 -1.19 -6.35
N ALA A 28 0.09 -1.27 -7.67
CA ALA A 28 0.05 -2.54 -8.39
C ALA A 28 1.35 -3.35 -8.26
N PHE A 29 2.51 -2.69 -8.36
CA PHE A 29 3.82 -3.31 -8.21
C PHE A 29 4.01 -3.88 -6.80
N ARG A 30 3.65 -3.10 -5.78
CA ARG A 30 3.71 -3.51 -4.37
C ARG A 30 2.76 -4.66 -4.05
N ALA A 31 1.54 -4.62 -4.60
CA ALA A 31 0.58 -5.72 -4.47
C ALA A 31 1.06 -7.01 -5.14
N LYS A 32 1.72 -6.88 -6.30
CA LYS A 32 2.33 -8.02 -7.00
C LYS A 32 3.43 -8.66 -6.16
N GLN A 33 4.32 -7.87 -5.54
CA GLN A 33 5.34 -8.38 -4.64
C GLN A 33 4.73 -9.15 -3.46
N ARG A 34 3.72 -8.59 -2.80
CA ARG A 34 3.09 -9.26 -1.64
C ARG A 34 2.40 -10.56 -2.00
N ARG A 35 1.84 -10.66 -3.20
CA ARG A 35 1.32 -11.93 -3.71
C ARG A 35 2.42 -13.00 -3.88
N PHE A 36 3.64 -12.60 -4.24
CA PHE A 36 4.77 -13.54 -4.29
C PHE A 36 5.23 -13.93 -2.88
N ASP A 37 5.36 -12.97 -1.96
CA ASP A 37 5.73 -13.25 -0.57
C ASP A 37 4.72 -14.19 0.13
N ASP A 38 3.42 -14.00 -0.11
CA ASP A 38 2.35 -14.89 0.38
C ASP A 38 2.48 -16.30 -0.24
N PHE A 39 2.85 -16.40 -1.52
CA PHE A 39 3.01 -17.68 -2.22
C PHE A 39 4.21 -18.48 -1.71
N ASP A 40 5.31 -17.81 -1.40
CA ASP A 40 6.52 -18.45 -0.85
C ASP A 40 6.38 -18.81 0.64
N GLY A 41 5.21 -18.57 1.26
CA GLY A 41 4.97 -18.81 2.68
C GLY A 41 5.76 -17.88 3.60
N LEU A 42 6.25 -16.74 3.08
CA LEU A 42 7.03 -15.77 3.83
C LEU A 42 6.15 -14.86 4.70
N LEU A 43 4.84 -14.87 4.46
CA LEU A 43 3.86 -14.10 5.20
C LEU A 43 2.93 -15.06 5.97
N GLU A 44 2.63 -14.73 7.23
CA GLU A 44 1.53 -15.37 7.96
C GLU A 44 0.25 -15.27 7.12
N GLU A 45 -0.57 -16.32 7.09
CA GLU A 45 -1.77 -16.42 6.27
C GLU A 45 -2.67 -15.19 6.47
N SER A 46 -2.50 -14.21 5.59
CA SER A 46 -3.12 -12.91 5.76
C SER A 46 -4.48 -12.95 5.07
N THR A 47 -5.55 -12.67 5.82
CA THR A 47 -6.92 -12.57 5.28
C THR A 47 -7.10 -11.30 4.40
N VAL A 48 -6.05 -10.49 4.26
CA VAL A 48 -6.04 -9.22 3.55
C VAL A 48 -5.52 -9.44 2.14
N LYS A 49 -6.28 -9.04 1.12
CA LYS A 49 -5.85 -9.21 -0.27
C LYS A 49 -4.57 -8.38 -0.52
N PRO A 50 -3.61 -8.84 -1.34
CA PRO A 50 -2.35 -8.14 -1.59
C PRO A 50 -2.49 -6.67 -2.01
N VAL A 51 -3.53 -6.34 -2.80
CA VAL A 51 -3.83 -4.95 -3.19
C VAL A 51 -4.25 -4.10 -2.01
N GLN A 52 -5.06 -4.65 -1.10
CA GLN A 52 -5.48 -3.94 0.12
C GLN A 52 -4.26 -3.70 1.01
N ARG A 53 -3.41 -4.73 1.18
CA ARG A 53 -2.16 -4.63 1.93
C ARG A 53 -1.22 -3.55 1.37
N ALA A 54 -1.06 -3.50 0.05
CA ALA A 54 -0.29 -2.46 -0.61
C ALA A 54 -0.83 -1.05 -0.35
N ILE A 55 -2.15 -0.86 -0.39
CA ILE A 55 -2.78 0.45 -0.10
C ILE A 55 -2.52 0.86 1.35
N ILE A 56 -2.63 -0.07 2.30
CA ILE A 56 -2.41 0.21 3.73
C ILE A 56 -0.97 0.65 3.95
N GLU A 57 -0.03 -0.14 3.48
CA GLU A 57 1.39 0.09 3.75
C GLU A 57 1.90 1.34 3.03
N LEU A 58 1.51 1.55 1.77
CA LEU A 58 1.84 2.79 1.08
C LEU A 58 1.20 4.01 1.74
N SER A 59 0.00 3.87 2.31
CA SER A 59 -0.64 4.94 3.06
C SER A 59 0.06 5.20 4.40
N ASP A 60 0.53 4.17 5.12
CA ASP A 60 1.28 4.33 6.35
C ASP A 60 2.66 4.98 6.09
N GLU A 61 3.30 4.64 4.97
CA GLU A 61 4.56 5.24 4.50
C GLU A 61 4.41 6.74 4.16
N GLN A 62 3.21 7.20 3.76
CA GLN A 62 2.98 8.64 3.49
C GLN A 62 2.99 9.50 4.75
N ASP A 63 2.56 8.94 5.87
CA ASP A 63 2.46 9.66 7.15
C ASP A 63 3.77 9.53 7.97
N GLN A 64 4.77 8.81 7.46
CA GLN A 64 6.04 8.62 8.14
C GLN A 64 6.92 9.88 8.02
N PRO A 65 7.46 10.42 9.13
CA PRO A 65 8.39 11.54 9.07
C PRO A 65 9.68 11.10 8.37
N ASP A 66 10.32 12.04 7.67
CA ASP A 66 11.68 11.81 7.16
C ASP A 66 12.61 11.63 8.36
N LEU A 67 13.13 10.42 8.54
CA LEU A 67 14.01 10.07 9.66
C LEU A 67 15.46 10.49 9.41
N LEU A 68 15.80 10.92 8.19
CA LEU A 68 17.16 11.33 7.86
C LEU A 68 17.33 12.84 8.10
N PRO A 69 18.33 13.27 8.88
CA PRO A 69 18.72 14.69 8.91
C PRO A 69 19.27 15.06 7.53
N GLY A 70 18.77 16.16 6.97
CA GLY A 70 19.19 16.71 5.67
C GLY A 70 20.65 17.12 5.63
#